data_AF-A0A3E0QXN0-F1
#
_entry.id   AF-A0A3E0QXN0-F1
#
_cell.length_a   1.000
_cell.length_b   1.000
_cell.length_c   1.000
_cell.angle_alpha   90.00
_cell.angle_beta   90.00
_cell.angle_gamma   90.00
#
_symmetry.space_group_name_H-M   'P 1'
#
loop_
_entity.id
_entity.type
_entity.pdbx_description
1 polymer ?
#
loop_
_entity_poly.entity_id
_entity_poly.type
_entity_poly.pdbx_seq_one_letter_code
_entity_poly.pdbx_strand_id
1 'polypeptide(L)'
;MRNRRIGTLAKSAALLTLCIAATSALVGCGGHGSSGRTERTPEQAPGAVSEDPAGGSDQGASASAGQTTPHSEAVDGTASAADASDAANVEPNAAGRDNEHRQPDANGWYAEPPALHGIAIGEREADVRELFGDPSDTYKLSDPPMTVLEYDGFSVGVGENGRVQFVEVSGANVATGIGELAVGDTADETMNALGEPSHASDTVLLYERDGVSLKFDFDPNTKKIASVLLFKER
;
A
#
# COMPACT_ATOMS: atom_id res chain seq x y z
N MET A 1 32.86 43.29 1.63
CA MET A 1 31.87 42.30 1.13
C MET A 1 31.32 41.49 2.31
N ARG A 2 30.41 40.53 2.09
CA ARG A 2 29.54 39.93 3.12
C ARG A 2 30.24 38.92 4.04
N ASN A 3 29.75 38.83 5.28
CA ASN A 3 30.05 37.74 6.23
C ASN A 3 29.57 36.38 5.71
N ARG A 4 30.28 35.31 6.11
CA ARG A 4 29.77 34.14 6.88
C ARG A 4 30.64 32.90 6.62
N ARG A 5 30.90 32.12 7.67
CA ARG A 5 30.59 30.68 7.71
C ARG A 5 30.59 30.16 9.15
N ILE A 6 29.41 29.64 9.55
CA ILE A 6 29.21 28.46 10.39
C ILE A 6 29.95 28.45 11.74
N GLY A 7 29.25 28.90 12.79
CA GLY A 7 29.46 28.35 14.12
C GLY A 7 28.68 27.04 14.27
N THR A 8 29.30 25.99 14.82
CA THR A 8 28.64 24.74 15.16
C THR A 8 27.73 24.92 16.38
N LEU A 9 26.50 24.41 16.32
CA LEU A 9 25.63 24.27 17.49
C LEU A 9 25.33 22.80 17.77
N ALA A 10 25.20 22.48 19.05
CA ALA A 10 25.36 21.12 19.56
C ALA A 10 24.13 20.23 19.35
N LYS A 11 24.38 18.92 19.22
CA LYS A 11 23.38 17.90 19.52
C LYS A 11 23.16 17.87 21.04
N SER A 12 21.97 18.23 21.50
CA SER A 12 21.54 18.02 22.88
C SER A 12 20.38 17.04 22.90
N ALA A 13 20.66 15.77 23.22
CA ALA A 13 19.63 14.77 23.43
C ALA A 13 18.98 14.98 24.80
N ALA A 14 17.66 15.09 24.84
CA ALA A 14 16.87 15.10 26.07
C ALA A 14 16.12 13.77 26.19
N LEU A 15 16.69 12.81 26.94
CA LEU A 15 15.89 11.71 27.47
C LEU A 15 14.89 12.29 28.46
N LEU A 16 13.60 11.99 28.30
CA LEU A 16 12.62 12.18 29.36
C LEU A 16 11.93 10.86 29.68
N THR A 17 12.39 10.21 30.75
CA THR A 17 11.80 8.99 31.28
C THR A 17 10.39 9.26 31.79
N LEU A 18 9.38 8.62 31.19
CA LEU A 18 8.02 8.60 31.74
C LEU A 18 7.87 7.40 32.69
N CYS A 19 7.49 7.66 33.93
CA CYS A 19 7.49 6.65 34.99
C CYS A 19 6.29 5.69 34.90
N ILE A 20 6.55 4.41 35.17
CA ILE A 20 5.52 3.38 35.35
C ILE A 20 4.75 3.65 36.64
N ALA A 21 3.41 3.71 36.56
CA ALA A 21 2.51 3.77 37.70
C ALA A 21 1.56 2.56 37.67
N ALA A 22 1.96 1.45 38.30
CA ALA A 22 1.12 0.27 38.45
C ALA A 22 0.27 0.39 39.73
N THR A 23 -1.05 0.42 39.61
CA THR A 23 -2.00 0.35 40.73
C THR A 23 -2.83 -0.92 40.65
N SER A 24 -2.60 -1.82 41.60
CA SER A 24 -3.16 -3.17 41.63
C SER A 24 -4.53 -3.27 42.32
N ALA A 25 -5.27 -4.30 41.94
CA ALA A 25 -6.34 -4.98 42.68
C ALA A 25 -7.66 -4.23 42.94
N LEU A 26 -8.74 -4.83 42.40
CA LEU A 26 -9.89 -5.21 43.22
C LEU A 26 -10.18 -6.70 43.03
N VAL A 27 -10.62 -7.35 44.11
CA VAL A 27 -10.96 -8.79 44.14
C VAL A 27 -12.45 -8.96 43.89
N GLY A 28 -12.82 -9.90 43.01
CA GLY A 28 -14.19 -10.35 42.82
C GLY A 28 -14.30 -11.87 42.95
N CYS A 29 -14.94 -12.36 44.00
CA CYS A 29 -15.20 -13.79 44.20
C CYS A 29 -16.69 -14.05 44.41
N GLY A 30 -17.26 -14.99 43.65
CA GLY A 30 -18.67 -15.38 43.70
C GLY A 30 -19.27 -15.55 42.29
N GLY A 31 -19.97 -16.64 41.95
CA GLY A 31 -20.35 -17.80 42.77
C GLY A 31 -20.60 -19.08 41.95
N HIS A 32 -20.99 -20.15 42.63
CA HIS A 32 -21.20 -21.50 42.07
C HIS A 32 -22.63 -21.76 41.56
N GLY A 33 -22.75 -22.63 40.55
CA GLY A 33 -23.99 -23.26 40.05
C GLY A 33 -23.77 -23.78 38.62
N SER A 34 -23.56 -25.08 38.32
CA SER A 34 -24.44 -26.26 38.51
C SER A 34 -25.75 -26.12 37.71
N SER A 35 -26.12 -26.98 36.75
CA SER A 35 -25.62 -28.29 36.24
C SER A 35 -25.82 -28.37 34.71
N GLY A 36 -25.31 -29.32 33.91
CA GLY A 36 -24.48 -30.52 34.13
C GLY A 36 -24.90 -31.68 33.19
N ARG A 37 -23.99 -32.61 32.83
CA ARG A 37 -24.22 -33.87 32.05
C ARG A 37 -24.74 -33.67 30.60
N THR A 38 -24.04 -34.11 29.56
CA THR A 38 -23.80 -35.54 29.23
C THR A 38 -22.37 -35.90 28.81
N GLU A 39 -21.92 -37.08 29.24
CA GLU A 39 -20.72 -37.77 28.76
C GLU A 39 -20.96 -38.48 27.41
N ARG A 40 -19.96 -38.49 26.51
CA ARG A 40 -19.56 -39.67 25.69
C ARG A 40 -18.08 -39.55 25.27
N THR A 41 -17.35 -40.65 25.44
CA THR A 41 -15.92 -40.93 25.17
C THR A 41 -15.75 -42.46 25.35
N PRO A 42 -14.73 -43.15 24.78
CA PRO A 42 -13.73 -42.76 23.75
C PRO A 42 -14.24 -43.18 22.33
N GLU A 43 -13.51 -43.64 21.29
CA GLU A 43 -12.13 -44.12 20.98
C GLU A 43 -11.91 -43.93 19.44
N GLN A 44 -10.79 -44.16 18.73
CA GLN A 44 -9.50 -44.84 18.95
C GLN A 44 -8.41 -44.24 18.01
N ALA A 45 -7.14 -44.62 18.16
CA ALA A 45 -5.99 -44.34 17.25
C ALA A 45 -5.04 -45.58 17.24
N PRO A 46 -3.93 -45.65 16.48
CA PRO A 46 -3.41 -44.78 15.41
C PRO A 46 -3.18 -45.56 14.08
N GLY A 47 -2.55 -44.94 13.08
CA GLY A 47 -2.05 -45.63 11.89
C GLY A 47 -0.91 -44.89 11.20
N ALA A 48 0.27 -45.50 11.14
CA ALA A 48 1.44 -44.96 10.43
C ALA A 48 2.11 -46.07 9.63
N VAL A 49 2.41 -45.79 8.35
CA VAL A 49 3.38 -46.51 7.52
C VAL A 49 4.09 -45.50 6.62
N SER A 50 5.40 -45.67 6.48
CA SER A 50 6.24 -44.92 5.55
C SER A 50 6.16 -45.51 4.14
N GLU A 51 6.52 -44.74 3.11
CA GLU A 51 7.45 -45.20 2.06
C GLU A 51 7.96 -44.04 1.19
N ASP A 52 9.28 -43.91 1.10
CA ASP A 52 10.05 -43.20 0.07
C ASP A 52 10.93 -44.27 -0.59
N PRO A 53 11.04 -44.30 -1.93
CA PRO A 53 12.37 -44.01 -2.46
C PRO A 53 12.38 -43.22 -3.79
N ALA A 54 13.10 -42.10 -3.77
CA ALA A 54 14.17 -41.73 -4.71
C ALA A 54 14.06 -42.19 -6.19
N GLY A 55 13.99 -41.20 -7.10
CA GLY A 55 14.11 -41.39 -8.55
C GLY A 55 14.87 -40.26 -9.25
N GLY A 56 16.21 -40.29 -9.19
CA GLY A 56 17.06 -39.35 -9.94
C GLY A 56 17.31 -39.79 -11.38
N SER A 57 17.58 -38.83 -12.27
CA SER A 57 18.21 -39.08 -13.58
C SER A 57 18.93 -37.83 -14.10
N ASP A 58 20.12 -38.03 -14.63
CA ASP A 58 21.08 -37.00 -15.00
C ASP A 58 20.98 -36.54 -16.47
N GLN A 59 21.57 -35.36 -16.72
CA GLN A 59 22.25 -34.93 -17.96
C GLN A 59 21.48 -34.95 -19.30
N GLY A 60 21.37 -33.77 -19.90
CA GLY A 60 20.91 -33.56 -21.28
C GLY A 60 21.63 -32.38 -21.96
N ALA A 61 22.94 -32.25 -21.75
CA ALA A 61 23.72 -31.14 -22.32
C ALA A 61 24.02 -31.37 -23.82
N SER A 62 23.72 -30.40 -24.66
CA SER A 62 24.29 -30.28 -26.00
C SER A 62 24.46 -28.82 -26.36
N ALA A 63 25.69 -28.43 -26.69
CA ALA A 63 26.04 -27.09 -27.14
C ALA A 63 26.32 -27.10 -28.65
N SER A 64 26.07 -25.98 -29.31
CA SER A 64 26.83 -25.61 -30.51
C SER A 64 26.96 -24.09 -30.58
N ALA A 65 28.06 -23.62 -31.17
CA ALA A 65 28.46 -22.21 -31.19
C ALA A 65 28.68 -21.70 -32.63
N GLY A 66 28.84 -20.38 -32.78
CA GLY A 66 28.90 -19.67 -34.06
C GLY A 66 27.97 -18.45 -34.00
N GLN A 67 28.37 -17.25 -33.56
CA GLN A 67 29.64 -16.50 -33.71
C GLN A 67 29.95 -16.08 -35.15
N THR A 68 29.48 -14.90 -35.55
CA THR A 68 30.12 -14.01 -36.55
C THR A 68 29.62 -12.56 -36.44
N THR A 69 30.38 -11.72 -35.76
CA THR A 69 30.63 -10.30 -36.13
C THR A 69 31.92 -10.27 -36.99
N PRO A 70 32.33 -9.18 -37.70
CA PRO A 70 32.07 -7.74 -37.53
C PRO A 70 31.48 -7.10 -38.83
N HIS A 71 31.56 -5.81 -39.21
CA HIS A 71 32.46 -4.69 -38.85
C HIS A 71 31.92 -3.33 -39.38
N SER A 72 32.15 -2.22 -38.64
CA SER A 72 32.29 -0.81 -39.12
C SER A 72 31.11 -0.16 -39.90
N GLU A 73 31.01 1.16 -40.09
CA GLU A 73 31.88 2.32 -39.71
C GLU A 73 31.02 3.58 -39.44
N ALA A 74 31.63 4.74 -39.13
CA ALA A 74 30.92 5.99 -38.78
C ALA A 74 31.46 7.25 -39.49
N VAL A 75 30.58 8.22 -39.77
CA VAL A 75 30.77 9.69 -39.99
C VAL A 75 29.37 10.35 -39.97
N ASP A 76 29.11 11.50 -39.35
CA ASP A 76 29.43 12.90 -39.74
C ASP A 76 28.82 13.31 -41.11
N GLY A 77 28.12 14.44 -41.31
CA GLY A 77 27.67 15.49 -40.38
C GLY A 77 27.13 16.75 -41.11
N THR A 78 26.67 17.76 -40.35
CA THR A 78 26.35 19.16 -40.80
C THR A 78 25.01 19.42 -41.54
N ALA A 79 24.53 20.67 -41.41
CA ALA A 79 23.25 21.24 -41.88
C ALA A 79 23.39 21.90 -43.31
N SER A 80 22.48 22.71 -43.89
CA SER A 80 21.39 23.55 -43.36
C SER A 80 20.47 24.11 -44.46
N ALA A 81 19.28 24.63 -44.05
CA ALA A 81 18.48 25.68 -44.71
C ALA A 81 17.89 25.42 -46.13
N ALA A 82 16.80 26.06 -46.57
CA ALA A 82 15.66 26.72 -45.89
C ALA A 82 14.58 27.03 -46.96
N ASP A 83 13.33 27.28 -46.54
CA ASP A 83 12.46 28.28 -47.17
C ASP A 83 11.44 28.82 -46.14
N ALA A 84 10.81 29.96 -46.41
CA ALA A 84 9.94 30.67 -45.46
C ALA A 84 8.59 31.06 -46.07
N SER A 85 7.56 31.17 -45.23
CA SER A 85 6.29 31.81 -45.59
C SER A 85 5.72 32.54 -44.38
N ASP A 86 5.42 33.82 -44.58
CA ASP A 86 4.93 34.75 -43.55
C ASP A 86 3.41 34.68 -43.42
N ALA A 87 2.92 34.65 -42.18
CA ALA A 87 1.57 35.08 -41.78
C ALA A 87 1.49 35.20 -40.25
N ALA A 88 1.50 36.43 -39.73
CA ALA A 88 1.28 36.67 -38.30
C ALA A 88 -0.18 36.41 -37.89
N ASN A 89 -0.38 35.70 -36.78
CA ASN A 89 -1.59 35.80 -35.97
C ASN A 89 -1.20 35.93 -34.49
N VAL A 90 -1.88 36.79 -33.74
CA VAL A 90 -1.53 37.15 -32.36
C VAL A 90 -2.76 36.99 -31.47
N GLU A 91 -2.80 35.93 -30.68
CA GLU A 91 -3.39 35.86 -29.33
C GLU A 91 -3.31 34.41 -28.78
N PRO A 92 -3.35 34.21 -27.44
CA PRO A 92 -2.85 35.06 -26.36
C PRO A 92 -1.67 34.39 -25.62
N ASN A 93 -0.90 35.15 -24.83
CA ASN A 93 0.16 34.59 -23.99
C ASN A 93 -0.41 33.90 -22.73
N ALA A 94 -0.91 32.68 -22.91
CA ALA A 94 -1.10 31.74 -21.81
C ALA A 94 0.28 31.30 -21.31
N ALA A 95 0.83 32.06 -20.34
CA ALA A 95 2.16 31.82 -19.81
C ALA A 95 2.31 30.38 -19.34
N GLY A 96 3.33 29.68 -19.86
CA GLY A 96 3.54 28.27 -19.62
C GLY A 96 3.61 27.94 -18.14
N ARG A 97 2.55 27.30 -17.63
CA ARG A 97 2.74 26.27 -16.63
C ARG A 97 3.10 25.02 -17.41
N ASP A 98 4.40 24.76 -17.47
CA ASP A 98 4.84 23.38 -17.55
C ASP A 98 4.31 22.72 -16.28
N ASN A 99 3.11 22.14 -16.38
CA ASN A 99 2.73 21.04 -15.51
C ASN A 99 3.72 19.95 -15.84
N GLU A 100 4.87 19.96 -15.17
CA GLU A 100 5.69 18.78 -14.97
C GLU A 100 4.75 17.72 -14.42
N HIS A 101 4.20 16.90 -15.32
CA HIS A 101 3.63 15.62 -14.98
C HIS A 101 4.79 14.84 -14.39
N ARG A 102 4.95 14.96 -13.06
CA ARG A 102 5.56 13.94 -12.24
C ARG A 102 4.84 12.68 -12.64
N GLN A 103 5.47 11.88 -13.50
CA GLN A 103 4.94 10.58 -13.83
C GLN A 103 4.79 9.89 -12.47
N PRO A 104 3.58 9.37 -12.17
CA PRO A 104 3.38 8.72 -10.90
C PRO A 104 4.42 7.63 -10.74
N ASP A 105 5.01 7.56 -9.55
CA ASP A 105 5.74 6.38 -9.14
C ASP A 105 4.83 5.16 -9.29
N ALA A 106 5.36 4.08 -9.85
CA ALA A 106 4.61 2.86 -10.19
C ALA A 106 4.34 2.00 -8.93
N ASN A 107 3.79 2.65 -7.90
CA ASN A 107 3.49 2.15 -6.57
C ASN A 107 2.08 2.63 -6.15
N GLY A 108 1.61 2.17 -5.00
CA GLY A 108 0.34 2.64 -4.43
C GLY A 108 -0.82 2.60 -5.43
N TRP A 109 -1.53 3.72 -5.55
CA TRP A 109 -2.65 3.89 -6.48
C TRP A 109 -2.31 3.62 -7.96
N TYR A 110 -1.08 3.87 -8.36
CA TYR A 110 -0.60 3.77 -9.75
C TYR A 110 0.19 2.48 -10.04
N ALA A 111 0.26 1.56 -9.06
CA ALA A 111 0.71 0.20 -9.29
C ALA A 111 -0.32 -0.61 -10.11
N GLU A 112 0.13 -1.71 -10.71
CA GLU A 112 -0.73 -2.65 -11.44
C GLU A 112 -0.62 -4.07 -10.85
N PRO A 113 -1.64 -4.56 -10.10
CA PRO A 113 -2.88 -3.87 -9.71
C PRO A 113 -2.66 -2.78 -8.64
N PRO A 114 -3.62 -1.85 -8.45
CA PRO A 114 -3.54 -0.81 -7.42
C PRO A 114 -3.34 -1.36 -6.01
N ALA A 115 -2.58 -0.62 -5.20
CA ALA A 115 -2.20 -0.98 -3.85
C ALA A 115 -2.37 0.17 -2.83
N LEU A 116 -2.59 -0.18 -1.57
CA LEU A 116 -2.62 0.74 -0.42
C LEU A 116 -1.84 0.09 0.72
N HIS A 117 -1.02 0.87 1.42
CA HIS A 117 -0.06 0.41 2.43
C HIS A 117 0.89 -0.71 1.91
N GLY A 118 1.13 -0.75 0.60
CA GLY A 118 1.91 -1.80 -0.07
C GLY A 118 1.14 -3.09 -0.38
N ILE A 119 -0.12 -3.22 0.04
CA ILE A 119 -0.99 -4.38 -0.18
C ILE A 119 -1.87 -4.14 -1.41
N ALA A 120 -1.91 -5.08 -2.34
CA ALA A 120 -2.58 -4.91 -3.63
C ALA A 120 -3.96 -5.62 -3.69
N ILE A 121 -4.91 -5.04 -4.46
CA ILE A 121 -6.21 -5.68 -4.67
C ILE A 121 -6.03 -7.00 -5.44
N GLY A 122 -6.59 -8.09 -4.91
CA GLY A 122 -6.46 -9.44 -5.45
C GLY A 122 -5.26 -10.26 -4.95
N GLU A 123 -4.36 -9.67 -4.15
CA GLU A 123 -3.26 -10.36 -3.45
C GLU A 123 -3.78 -11.46 -2.50
N ARG A 124 -2.94 -12.44 -2.12
CA ARG A 124 -3.39 -13.56 -1.27
C ARG A 124 -3.30 -13.20 0.21
N GLU A 125 -4.25 -13.72 1.00
CA GLU A 125 -4.23 -13.63 2.47
C GLU A 125 -2.91 -14.09 3.11
N ALA A 126 -2.24 -15.06 2.50
CA ALA A 126 -0.94 -15.57 2.95
C ALA A 126 0.21 -14.58 2.71
N ASP A 127 0.18 -13.84 1.61
CA ASP A 127 1.23 -12.87 1.25
C ASP A 127 1.21 -11.68 2.23
N VAL A 128 0.00 -11.21 2.57
CA VAL A 128 -0.22 -10.19 3.59
C VAL A 128 0.33 -10.62 4.96
N ARG A 129 0.11 -11.88 5.39
CA ARG A 129 0.69 -12.36 6.67
C ARG A 129 2.19 -12.62 6.61
N GLU A 130 2.77 -12.90 5.44
CA GLU A 130 4.23 -12.97 5.28
C GLU A 130 4.88 -11.58 5.44
N LEU A 131 4.21 -10.52 4.97
CA LEU A 131 4.68 -9.13 5.07
C LEU A 131 4.45 -8.51 6.46
N PHE A 132 3.28 -8.73 7.07
CA PHE A 132 2.82 -8.00 8.27
C PHE A 132 2.70 -8.87 9.54
N GLY A 133 2.83 -10.20 9.42
CA GLY A 133 2.68 -11.14 10.53
C GLY A 133 1.22 -11.50 10.83
N ASP A 134 0.96 -11.93 12.06
CA ASP A 134 -0.41 -12.21 12.53
C ASP A 134 -1.14 -10.90 12.89
N PRO A 135 -2.44 -10.76 12.51
CA PRO A 135 -3.23 -9.59 12.86
C PRO A 135 -3.59 -9.54 14.36
N SER A 136 -3.84 -8.33 14.86
CA SER A 136 -4.27 -8.08 16.24
C SER A 136 -5.69 -8.54 16.55
N ASP A 137 -6.60 -8.55 15.56
CA ASP A 137 -7.90 -9.23 15.64
C ASP A 137 -8.33 -9.77 14.26
N THR A 138 -9.32 -10.65 14.22
CA THR A 138 -9.88 -11.20 12.98
C THR A 138 -11.35 -11.56 13.15
N TYR A 139 -12.21 -10.88 12.40
CA TYR A 139 -13.68 -11.10 12.40
C TYR A 139 -14.23 -11.32 11.00
N LYS A 140 -15.53 -11.60 10.89
CA LYS A 140 -16.21 -11.86 9.62
C LYS A 140 -17.40 -10.93 9.39
N LEU A 141 -17.52 -10.47 8.14
CA LEU A 141 -18.68 -9.75 7.62
C LEU A 141 -19.52 -10.69 6.75
N SER A 142 -20.81 -10.40 6.62
CA SER A 142 -21.80 -11.30 5.99
C SER A 142 -22.37 -10.80 4.66
N ASP A 143 -22.23 -9.51 4.32
CA ASP A 143 -22.58 -8.94 3.01
C ASP A 143 -21.59 -7.82 2.64
N PRO A 144 -20.65 -8.05 1.71
CA PRO A 144 -20.28 -9.37 1.17
C PRO A 144 -19.70 -10.29 2.26
N PRO A 145 -19.80 -11.62 2.12
CA PRO A 145 -19.04 -12.56 2.94
C PRO A 145 -17.53 -12.31 2.81
N MET A 146 -16.87 -11.95 3.91
CA MET A 146 -15.42 -11.76 3.97
C MET A 146 -14.88 -11.89 5.39
N THR A 147 -13.58 -12.16 5.50
CA THR A 147 -12.82 -12.11 6.76
C THR A 147 -12.02 -10.81 6.78
N VAL A 148 -12.13 -10.02 7.84
CA VAL A 148 -11.32 -8.81 8.02
C VAL A 148 -10.17 -9.13 8.97
N LEU A 149 -8.96 -8.76 8.56
CA LEU A 149 -7.74 -8.82 9.37
C LEU A 149 -7.43 -7.41 9.87
N GLU A 150 -7.33 -7.22 11.18
CA GLU A 150 -7.09 -5.90 11.78
C GLU A 150 -5.67 -5.81 12.36
N TYR A 151 -4.92 -4.79 11.97
CA TYR A 151 -3.55 -4.49 12.39
C TYR A 151 -3.47 -3.08 13.00
N ASP A 152 -2.33 -2.71 13.59
CA ASP A 152 -2.14 -1.37 14.15
C ASP A 152 -2.17 -0.30 13.03
N GLY A 153 -3.27 0.46 12.97
CA GLY A 153 -3.48 1.56 12.03
C GLY A 153 -3.98 1.19 10.63
N PHE A 154 -4.20 -0.09 10.31
CA PHE A 154 -4.78 -0.51 9.03
C PHE A 154 -5.57 -1.84 9.14
N SER A 155 -6.46 -2.10 8.19
CA SER A 155 -7.20 -3.36 8.09
C SER A 155 -7.29 -3.88 6.65
N VAL A 156 -7.52 -5.18 6.49
CA VAL A 156 -7.53 -5.87 5.20
C VAL A 156 -8.75 -6.78 5.11
N GLY A 157 -9.66 -6.51 4.16
CA GLY A 157 -10.82 -7.35 3.89
C GLY A 157 -10.49 -8.42 2.85
N VAL A 158 -10.66 -9.69 3.22
CA VAL A 158 -10.32 -10.86 2.40
C VAL A 158 -11.57 -11.67 2.07
N GLY A 159 -11.87 -11.82 0.79
CA GLY A 159 -13.04 -12.57 0.30
C GLY A 159 -12.91 -14.08 0.51
N GLU A 160 -14.02 -14.82 0.35
CA GLU A 160 -14.06 -16.29 0.50
C GLU A 160 -13.11 -17.07 -0.45
N ASN A 161 -12.57 -16.39 -1.47
CA ASN A 161 -11.54 -16.90 -2.38
C ASN A 161 -10.10 -16.75 -1.84
N GLY A 162 -9.90 -16.27 -0.61
CA GLY A 162 -8.59 -16.05 0.01
C GLY A 162 -7.81 -14.86 -0.58
N ARG A 163 -8.51 -13.89 -1.18
CA ARG A 163 -7.90 -12.71 -1.82
C ARG A 163 -8.36 -11.39 -1.21
N VAL A 164 -7.45 -10.42 -1.19
CA VAL A 164 -7.71 -9.03 -0.78
C VAL A 164 -8.78 -8.40 -1.68
N GLN A 165 -9.83 -7.87 -1.05
CA GLN A 165 -10.98 -7.20 -1.67
C GLN A 165 -11.07 -5.72 -1.23
N PHE A 166 -10.56 -5.39 -0.03
CA PHE A 166 -10.29 -4.01 0.39
C PHE A 166 -9.05 -3.93 1.30
N VAL A 167 -8.45 -2.74 1.36
CA VAL A 167 -7.47 -2.32 2.37
C VAL A 167 -7.90 -0.94 2.91
N GLU A 168 -7.92 -0.75 4.23
CA GLU A 168 -8.16 0.55 4.87
C GLU A 168 -6.97 0.98 5.71
N VAL A 169 -6.54 2.23 5.62
CA VAL A 169 -5.53 2.85 6.50
C VAL A 169 -6.19 3.99 7.28
N SER A 170 -6.15 3.92 8.61
CA SER A 170 -6.85 4.87 9.51
C SER A 170 -6.02 5.29 10.75
N GLY A 171 -4.86 4.69 10.97
CA GLY A 171 -3.93 5.08 12.03
C GLY A 171 -3.33 6.46 11.79
N ALA A 172 -3.34 7.33 12.81
CA ALA A 172 -2.88 8.71 12.67
C ALA A 172 -1.40 8.81 12.28
N ASN A 173 -1.09 9.52 11.20
CA ASN A 173 0.23 9.65 10.55
C ASN A 173 0.78 8.33 9.97
N VAL A 174 -0.05 7.30 9.76
CA VAL A 174 0.36 6.11 9.00
C VAL A 174 0.45 6.47 7.53
N ALA A 175 1.57 6.10 6.90
CA ALA A 175 1.80 6.32 5.48
C ALA A 175 0.88 5.44 4.62
N THR A 176 0.25 6.03 3.61
CA THR A 176 -0.65 5.33 2.69
C THR A 176 0.07 4.43 1.70
N GLY A 177 1.40 4.59 1.51
CA GLY A 177 2.14 3.96 0.44
C GLY A 177 1.86 4.52 -0.96
N ILE A 178 1.23 5.71 -1.02
CA ILE A 178 0.89 6.45 -2.24
C ILE A 178 1.70 7.76 -2.22
N GLY A 179 2.85 7.76 -2.90
CA GLY A 179 3.81 8.87 -2.79
C GLY A 179 4.20 9.15 -1.33
N GLU A 180 4.10 10.43 -0.91
CA GLU A 180 4.36 10.87 0.47
C GLU A 180 3.09 10.98 1.35
N LEU A 181 1.88 10.64 0.84
CA LEU A 181 0.62 10.85 1.56
C LEU A 181 0.46 9.99 2.82
N ALA A 182 -0.04 10.60 3.90
CA ALA A 182 -0.33 9.96 5.18
C ALA A 182 -1.73 10.34 5.74
N VAL A 183 -2.26 9.49 6.63
CA VAL A 183 -3.47 9.82 7.40
C VAL A 183 -3.19 11.04 8.27
N GLY A 184 -3.93 12.12 8.04
CA GLY A 184 -3.68 13.43 8.63
C GLY A 184 -3.34 14.53 7.63
N ASP A 185 -3.10 14.24 6.35
CA ASP A 185 -2.91 15.27 5.32
C ASP A 185 -4.25 15.90 4.87
N THR A 186 -4.22 16.99 4.11
CA THR A 186 -5.41 17.72 3.65
C THR A 186 -5.91 17.27 2.27
N ALA A 187 -7.13 17.67 1.92
CA ALA A 187 -7.70 17.44 0.58
C ALA A 187 -6.85 18.10 -0.51
N ASP A 188 -6.30 19.29 -0.27
CA ASP A 188 -5.41 19.98 -1.21
C ASP A 188 -4.11 19.19 -1.40
N GLU A 189 -3.49 18.68 -0.34
CA GLU A 189 -2.29 17.82 -0.42
C GLU A 189 -2.60 16.52 -1.19
N THR A 190 -3.78 15.93 -0.96
CA THR A 190 -4.26 14.75 -1.71
C THR A 190 -4.39 15.03 -3.21
N MET A 191 -5.06 16.13 -3.59
CA MET A 191 -5.25 16.52 -5.00
C MET A 191 -3.94 16.97 -5.68
N ASN A 192 -2.99 17.54 -4.95
CA ASN A 192 -1.65 17.86 -5.48
C ASN A 192 -0.80 16.61 -5.74
N ALA A 193 -1.06 15.50 -5.03
CA ALA A 193 -0.37 14.23 -5.22
C ALA A 193 -1.04 13.34 -6.28
N LEU A 194 -2.37 13.30 -6.33
CA LEU A 194 -3.15 12.38 -7.17
C LEU A 194 -3.83 13.01 -8.40
N GLY A 195 -3.91 14.34 -8.46
CA GLY A 195 -4.72 15.05 -9.45
C GLY A 195 -6.20 15.12 -9.08
N GLU A 196 -7.03 15.37 -10.09
CA GLU A 196 -8.48 15.58 -9.94
C GLU A 196 -9.23 14.25 -9.71
N PRO A 197 -10.08 14.15 -8.67
CA PRO A 197 -10.83 12.93 -8.35
C PRO A 197 -12.08 12.73 -9.24
N SER A 198 -12.55 11.49 -9.35
CA SER A 198 -13.83 11.16 -9.98
C SER A 198 -15.01 11.83 -9.28
N HIS A 199 -14.94 11.96 -7.95
CA HIS A 199 -15.94 12.67 -7.15
C HIS A 199 -15.31 13.39 -5.95
N ALA A 200 -15.84 14.57 -5.61
CA ALA A 200 -15.36 15.41 -4.51
C ALA A 200 -16.51 16.02 -3.70
N SER A 201 -16.31 16.14 -2.39
CA SER A 201 -17.22 16.75 -1.42
C SER A 201 -16.46 17.26 -0.19
N ASP A 202 -17.12 18.04 0.67
CA ASP A 202 -16.57 18.59 1.92
C ASP A 202 -15.93 17.58 2.89
N THR A 203 -16.19 16.28 2.72
CA THR A 203 -15.72 15.20 3.62
C THR A 203 -15.21 13.95 2.89
N VAL A 204 -15.29 13.88 1.56
CA VAL A 204 -14.88 12.70 0.78
C VAL A 204 -14.28 13.12 -0.56
N LEU A 205 -13.11 12.57 -0.91
CA LEU A 205 -12.62 12.48 -2.29
C LEU A 205 -12.63 11.01 -2.73
N LEU A 206 -12.98 10.74 -3.99
CA LEU A 206 -13.03 9.40 -4.57
C LEU A 206 -12.36 9.38 -5.94
N TYR A 207 -11.38 8.49 -6.10
CA TYR A 207 -10.70 8.19 -7.36
C TYR A 207 -11.10 6.77 -7.81
N GLU A 208 -11.39 6.59 -9.09
CA GLU A 208 -11.88 5.31 -9.65
C GLU A 208 -11.05 4.94 -10.88
N ARG A 209 -10.55 3.70 -10.96
CA ARG A 209 -9.94 3.16 -12.17
C ARG A 209 -10.01 1.63 -12.21
N ASP A 210 -10.17 1.07 -13.41
CA ASP A 210 -10.00 -0.37 -13.67
C ASP A 210 -10.87 -1.32 -12.80
N GLY A 211 -12.00 -0.84 -12.26
CA GLY A 211 -12.89 -1.57 -11.35
C GLY A 211 -12.43 -1.55 -9.88
N VAL A 212 -11.61 -0.57 -9.51
CA VAL A 212 -11.09 -0.33 -8.16
C VAL A 212 -11.30 1.15 -7.80
N SER A 213 -11.84 1.36 -6.61
CA SER A 213 -12.08 2.67 -6.02
C SER A 213 -11.08 2.94 -4.89
N LEU A 214 -10.52 4.16 -4.87
CA LEU A 214 -9.71 4.70 -3.78
C LEU A 214 -10.42 5.92 -3.19
N LYS A 215 -10.91 5.77 -1.96
CA LYS A 215 -11.69 6.77 -1.25
C LYS A 215 -10.89 7.34 -0.08
N PHE A 216 -10.87 8.66 0.03
CA PHE A 216 -10.33 9.41 1.16
C PHE A 216 -11.48 9.99 1.96
N ASP A 217 -11.66 9.57 3.21
CA ASP A 217 -12.61 10.17 4.14
C ASP A 217 -11.88 11.24 4.99
N PHE A 218 -12.48 12.42 5.12
CA PHE A 218 -11.90 13.55 5.86
C PHE A 218 -12.73 13.88 7.10
N ASP A 219 -12.07 14.10 8.24
CA ASP A 219 -12.74 14.58 9.43
C ASP A 219 -13.37 15.97 9.16
N PRO A 220 -14.68 16.15 9.42
CA PRO A 220 -15.40 17.35 9.00
C PRO A 220 -14.94 18.63 9.72
N ASN A 221 -14.25 18.51 10.86
CA ASN A 221 -13.85 19.61 11.74
C ASN A 221 -12.44 20.13 11.39
N THR A 222 -11.50 19.21 11.15
CA THR A 222 -10.07 19.47 10.92
C THR A 222 -9.71 19.49 9.44
N LYS A 223 -10.58 18.96 8.57
CA LYS A 223 -10.38 18.84 7.10
C LYS A 223 -9.10 18.09 6.73
N LYS A 224 -8.77 17.08 7.54
CA LYS A 224 -7.65 16.14 7.36
C LYS A 224 -8.17 14.74 7.10
N ILE A 225 -7.41 13.94 6.35
CA ILE A 225 -7.69 12.51 6.11
C ILE A 225 -7.87 11.82 7.48
N ALA A 226 -9.03 11.18 7.65
CA ALA A 226 -9.37 10.33 8.79
C ALA A 226 -9.12 8.85 8.46
N SER A 227 -9.48 8.42 7.24
CA SER A 227 -9.03 7.14 6.68
C SER A 227 -8.94 7.16 5.15
N VAL A 228 -8.22 6.19 4.61
CA VAL A 228 -8.09 5.93 3.18
C VAL A 228 -8.50 4.47 2.93
N LEU A 229 -9.44 4.24 2.03
CA LEU A 229 -9.99 2.94 1.70
C LEU A 229 -9.80 2.64 0.21
N LEU A 230 -8.98 1.64 -0.10
CA LEU A 230 -8.85 1.05 -1.44
C LEU A 230 -9.73 -0.21 -1.50
N PHE A 231 -10.68 -0.28 -2.42
CA PHE A 231 -11.60 -1.40 -2.50
C PHE A 231 -11.98 -1.74 -3.94
N LYS A 232 -12.25 -3.03 -4.18
CA LYS A 232 -12.76 -3.50 -5.46
C LYS A 232 -14.25 -3.18 -5.63
N GLU A 233 -14.64 -2.69 -6.80
CA GLU A 233 -16.04 -2.51 -7.18
C GLU A 233 -16.75 -3.86 -7.46
N ARG A 234 -18.09 -3.88 -7.36
CA ARG A 234 -18.93 -5.09 -7.47
C ARG A 234 -19.31 -5.43 -8.91
#